data_AF-A0A966S9X2-F1
#
_entry.id   AF-A0A966S9X2-F1
#
_cell.length_a   1.000
_cell.length_b   1.000
_cell.length_c   1.000
_cell.angle_alpha   90.00
_cell.angle_beta   90.00
_cell.angle_gamma   90.00
#
_symmetry.space_group_name_H-M   'P 1'
#
loop_
_entity.id
_entity.type
_entity.pdbx_description
1 polymer ?
#
loop_
_entity_poly.entity_id
_entity_poly.type
_entity_poly.pdbx_seq_one_letter_code
_entity_poly.pdbx_strand_id
1 'polypeptide(L)'
;MDWFVVFLIAGAAIAVWRIVYQLRRASKVQFDDWDTKLIEKLRRSGVDPFQPVDVDFFVALPTREVADTVASRLQAEGFTVDIRELADSVDLPWSVHALKSMSLNVHAVREVSTRMRGLAAETGGRYDGWAPGPGKPIG
;
A
#
# COMPACT_ATOMS: atom_id res chain seq x y z
N MET A 1 9.40 44.18 7.82
CA MET A 1 9.00 42.81 7.41
C MET A 1 10.12 41.90 7.84
N ASP A 2 9.98 41.21 8.97
CA ASP A 2 11.11 40.62 9.68
C ASP A 2 11.59 39.35 8.98
N TRP A 3 12.64 39.51 8.19
CA TRP A 3 13.32 38.48 7.41
C TRP A 3 13.73 37.26 8.25
N PHE A 4 13.94 37.45 9.56
CA PHE A 4 14.22 36.39 10.53
C PHE A 4 13.08 35.39 10.70
N VAL A 5 11.81 35.82 10.64
CA VAL A 5 10.65 34.93 10.78
C VAL A 5 10.53 34.04 9.54
N VAL A 6 10.84 34.57 8.35
CA VAL A 6 10.83 33.83 7.09
C VAL A 6 11.89 32.72 7.09
N PHE A 7 13.11 33.00 7.56
CA PHE A 7 14.16 31.98 7.67
C PHE A 7 13.83 30.88 8.68
N LEU A 8 13.21 31.23 9.81
CA LEU A 8 12.80 30.23 10.82
C LEU A 8 11.72 29.29 10.30
N ILE A 9 10.71 29.81 9.60
CA ILE A 9 9.64 28.99 8.99
C ILE A 9 10.22 28.10 7.89
N ALA A 10 11.13 28.61 7.05
CA ALA A 10 11.78 27.83 6.01
C ALA A 10 12.64 26.70 6.59
N GLY A 11 13.40 26.95 7.66
CA GLY A 11 14.20 25.93 8.34
C GLY A 11 13.35 24.81 8.95
N ALA A 12 12.24 25.17 9.60
CA ALA A 12 11.29 24.20 10.16
C ALA A 12 10.63 23.34 9.07
N ALA A 13 10.22 23.96 7.95
CA ALA A 13 9.65 23.24 6.81
C ALA A 13 10.64 22.25 6.19
N ILE A 14 11.92 22.61 6.06
CA ILE A 14 12.97 21.72 5.55
C ILE A 14 13.20 20.54 6.51
N ALA A 15 13.22 20.77 7.82
CA ALA A 15 13.41 19.71 8.80
C ALA A 15 12.23 18.71 8.80
N VAL A 16 10.99 19.21 8.79
CA VAL A 16 9.78 18.38 8.67
C VAL A 16 9.79 17.60 7.35
N TRP A 17 10.09 18.26 6.24
CA TRP A 17 10.22 17.58 4.94
C TRP A 17 11.28 16.47 4.97
N ARG A 18 12.45 16.72 5.57
CA ARG A 18 13.54 15.75 5.66
C ARG A 18 13.16 14.54 6.53
N ILE A 19 12.46 14.76 7.63
CA ILE A 19 11.95 13.69 8.51
C ILE A 19 10.93 12.84 7.76
N VAL A 20 9.94 13.47 7.12
CA VAL A 20 8.94 12.78 6.29
C VAL A 20 9.60 12.00 5.15
N TYR A 21 10.60 12.58 4.49
CA TYR A 21 11.31 11.94 3.38
C TYR A 21 12.13 10.72 3.83
N GLN A 22 12.83 10.81 4.96
CA GLN A 22 13.62 9.71 5.53
C GLN A 22 12.71 8.55 5.99
N LEU A 23 11.59 8.85 6.66
CA LEU A 23 10.61 7.85 7.09
C LEU A 23 9.95 7.13 5.90
N ARG A 24 9.64 7.87 4.83
CA ARG A 24 9.11 7.31 3.58
C ARG A 24 10.10 6.35 2.91
N ARG A 25 11.40 6.64 2.93
CA ARG A 25 12.44 5.81 2.31
C ARG A 25 12.75 4.53 3.10
N ALA A 26 12.79 4.61 4.43
CA ALA A 26 13.04 3.45 5.30
C ALA A 26 11.93 2.40 5.19
N SER A 27 10.67 2.85 5.09
CA SER A 27 9.53 1.96 4.88
C SER A 27 9.67 1.14 3.60
N LYS A 28 10.12 1.77 2.50
CA LYS A 28 10.27 1.11 1.18
C LYS A 28 11.21 -0.10 1.22
N VAL A 29 12.34 -0.01 1.94
CA VAL A 29 13.33 -1.10 2.03
C VAL A 29 12.82 -2.28 2.87
N GLN A 30 12.14 -2.01 3.99
CA GLN A 30 11.58 -3.07 4.84
C GLN A 30 10.50 -3.89 4.13
N PHE A 31 9.66 -3.26 3.31
CA PHE A 31 8.62 -3.98 2.55
C PHE A 31 9.21 -4.90 1.46
N ASP A 32 10.22 -4.45 0.71
CA ASP A 32 10.82 -5.27 -0.37
C ASP A 32 11.48 -6.56 0.17
N ASP A 33 12.08 -6.50 1.37
CA ASP A 33 12.64 -7.66 2.07
C ASP A 33 11.56 -8.59 2.62
N TRP A 34 10.44 -8.04 3.09
CA TRP A 34 9.31 -8.80 3.62
C TRP A 34 8.58 -9.56 2.51
N ASP A 35 8.32 -8.91 1.36
CA ASP A 35 7.72 -9.53 0.17
C ASP A 35 8.52 -10.75 -0.29
N THR A 36 9.85 -10.60 -0.34
CA THR A 36 10.76 -11.67 -0.77
C THR A 36 10.69 -12.86 0.20
N LYS A 37 10.74 -12.60 1.51
CA LYS A 37 10.65 -13.65 2.54
C LYS A 37 9.29 -14.35 2.56
N LEU A 38 8.20 -13.61 2.37
CA LEU A 38 6.85 -14.17 2.37
C LEU A 38 6.64 -15.09 1.15
N ILE A 39 7.09 -14.66 -0.03
CA ILE A 39 7.01 -15.47 -1.25
C ILE A 39 7.90 -16.71 -1.17
N GLU A 40 9.10 -16.60 -0.60
CA GLU A 40 9.94 -17.78 -0.32
C GLU A 40 9.26 -18.76 0.63
N LYS A 41 8.60 -18.27 1.68
CA LYS A 41 7.85 -19.11 2.62
C LYS A 41 6.66 -19.81 1.94
N LEU A 42 5.91 -19.09 1.10
CA LEU A 42 4.77 -19.64 0.36
C LEU A 42 5.19 -20.67 -0.69
N ARG A 43 6.34 -20.46 -1.36
CA ARG A 43 6.93 -21.45 -2.25
C ARG A 43 7.35 -22.72 -1.50
N ARG A 44 7.93 -22.57 -0.30
CA ARG A 44 8.29 -23.71 0.55
C ARG A 44 7.10 -24.46 1.12
N SER A 45 5.94 -23.82 1.28
CA SER A 45 4.71 -24.50 1.74
C SER A 45 4.00 -25.32 0.66
N GLY A 46 4.58 -25.45 -0.54
CA GLY A 46 4.05 -26.32 -1.59
C GLY A 46 2.86 -25.73 -2.36
N VAL A 47 2.64 -24.40 -2.27
CA VAL A 47 1.68 -23.72 -3.15
C VAL A 47 2.22 -23.80 -4.57
N ASP A 48 1.44 -24.40 -5.46
CA ASP A 48 1.77 -24.51 -6.88
C ASP A 48 1.93 -23.09 -7.48
N PRO A 49 3.14 -22.67 -7.89
CA PRO A 49 3.37 -21.34 -8.43
C PRO A 49 2.60 -21.07 -9.73
N PHE A 50 2.09 -22.13 -10.38
CA PHE A 50 1.34 -22.07 -11.63
C PHE A 50 -0.16 -21.85 -11.43
N GLN A 51 -0.67 -22.01 -10.20
CA GLN A 51 -2.08 -21.69 -9.93
C GLN A 51 -2.23 -20.23 -9.52
N PRO A 52 -3.19 -19.49 -10.12
CA PRO A 52 -3.56 -18.17 -9.63
C PRO A 52 -3.97 -18.28 -8.17
N VAL A 53 -3.39 -17.44 -7.33
CA VAL A 53 -3.80 -17.27 -5.95
C VAL A 53 -4.42 -15.90 -5.78
N ASP A 54 -5.38 -15.81 -4.87
CA ASP A 54 -5.96 -14.53 -4.52
C ASP A 54 -5.00 -13.79 -3.58
N VAL A 55 -4.74 -12.53 -3.91
CA VAL A 55 -3.87 -11.64 -3.14
C VAL A 55 -4.65 -10.39 -2.80
N ASP A 56 -4.71 -10.05 -1.52
CA ASP A 56 -5.38 -8.84 -1.02
C ASP A 56 -4.33 -7.76 -0.74
N PHE A 57 -4.53 -6.58 -1.31
CA PHE A 57 -3.66 -5.42 -1.19
C PHE A 57 -4.35 -4.33 -0.36
N PHE A 58 -3.63 -3.74 0.60
CA PHE A 58 -4.20 -2.78 1.54
C PHE A 58 -3.64 -1.37 1.31
N VAL A 59 -4.54 -0.41 1.11
CA VAL A 59 -4.19 1.01 0.94
C VAL A 59 -4.99 1.85 1.94
N ALA A 60 -4.29 2.47 2.89
CA ALA A 60 -4.86 3.40 3.85
C ALA A 60 -4.96 4.81 3.26
N LEU A 61 -6.08 5.50 3.47
CA LEU A 61 -6.47 6.74 2.81
C LEU A 61 -7.11 7.72 3.81
N PRO A 62 -6.96 9.04 3.57
CA PRO A 62 -7.37 10.06 4.52
C PRO A 62 -8.89 10.30 4.54
N THR A 63 -9.58 10.11 3.42
CA THR A 63 -11.03 10.38 3.32
C THR A 63 -11.76 9.30 2.53
N ARG A 64 -13.07 9.22 2.73
CA ARG A 64 -13.93 8.26 2.05
C ARG A 64 -13.99 8.54 0.54
N GLU A 65 -14.06 9.81 0.14
CA GLU A 65 -14.15 10.21 -1.27
C GLU A 65 -12.88 9.81 -2.04
N VAL A 66 -11.73 9.92 -1.37
CA VAL A 66 -10.46 9.44 -1.91
C VAL A 66 -10.46 7.92 -2.00
N ALA A 67 -10.99 7.22 -0.98
CA ALA A 67 -11.16 5.77 -1.02
C ALA A 67 -12.07 5.29 -2.15
N ASP A 68 -13.20 5.94 -2.37
CA ASP A 68 -14.12 5.64 -3.48
C ASP A 68 -13.45 5.88 -4.85
N THR A 69 -12.65 6.94 -4.97
CA THR A 69 -11.88 7.24 -6.19
C THR A 69 -10.83 6.16 -6.47
N VAL A 70 -10.07 5.76 -5.44
CA VAL A 70 -9.07 4.69 -5.53
C VAL A 70 -9.74 3.36 -5.86
N ALA A 71 -10.85 3.04 -5.20
CA ALA A 71 -11.60 1.83 -5.44
C ALA A 71 -12.13 1.75 -6.88
N SER A 72 -12.70 2.83 -7.40
CA SER A 72 -13.20 2.89 -8.78
C SER A 72 -12.10 2.65 -9.81
N ARG A 73 -10.90 3.21 -9.57
CA ARG A 73 -9.73 2.99 -10.45
C ARG A 73 -9.27 1.54 -10.40
N LEU A 74 -9.17 0.95 -9.20
CA LEU A 74 -8.74 -0.44 -9.02
C LEU A 74 -9.77 -1.42 -9.59
N GLN A 75 -11.07 -1.15 -9.46
CA GLN A 75 -12.12 -1.94 -10.10
C GLN A 75 -11.99 -1.92 -11.63
N ALA A 76 -11.71 -0.75 -12.22
CA ALA A 76 -11.45 -0.65 -13.66
C ALA A 76 -10.19 -1.42 -14.11
N GLU A 77 -9.22 -1.62 -13.21
CA GLU A 77 -8.02 -2.45 -13.41
C GLU A 77 -8.25 -3.95 -13.12
N GLY A 78 -9.49 -4.35 -12.83
CA GLY A 78 -9.90 -5.74 -12.62
C GLY A 78 -9.71 -6.27 -11.21
N PHE A 79 -9.57 -5.39 -10.21
CA PHE A 79 -9.55 -5.77 -8.80
C PHE A 79 -10.97 -5.84 -8.23
N THR A 80 -11.22 -6.79 -7.34
CA THR A 80 -12.38 -6.76 -6.46
C THR A 80 -12.04 -5.90 -5.25
N VAL A 81 -12.83 -4.86 -4.98
CA VAL A 81 -12.47 -3.86 -3.97
C VAL A 81 -13.51 -3.80 -2.85
N ASP A 82 -13.04 -3.73 -1.60
CA ASP A 82 -13.83 -3.50 -0.39
C ASP A 82 -13.24 -2.31 0.38
N ILE A 83 -14.09 -1.43 0.90
CA ILE A 83 -13.66 -0.22 1.64
C ILE A 83 -14.06 -0.40 3.10
N ARG A 84 -13.09 -0.27 4.01
CA ARG A 84 -13.28 -0.42 5.45
C ARG A 84 -12.81 0.80 6.20
N GLU A 85 -13.45 1.09 7.31
CA GLU A 85 -13.00 2.13 8.23
C GLU A 85 -12.00 1.54 9.24
N LEU A 86 -10.84 2.17 9.41
CA LEU A 86 -9.91 1.88 10.51
C LEU A 86 -10.21 2.84 11.65
N ALA A 87 -11.04 2.39 12.61
CA ALA A 87 -11.38 3.17 13.80
C ALA A 87 -10.16 3.63 14.61
N ASP A 88 -9.04 2.90 14.52
CA ASP A 88 -7.81 3.17 15.27
C ASP A 88 -6.83 4.12 14.56
N SER A 89 -7.13 4.57 13.33
CA SER A 89 -6.25 5.48 12.57
C SER A 89 -6.88 6.85 12.39
N VAL A 90 -6.30 7.87 13.03
CA VAL A 90 -6.78 9.26 12.92
C VAL A 90 -6.36 9.91 11.60
N ASP A 91 -5.14 9.63 11.12
CA ASP A 91 -4.60 10.26 9.92
C ASP A 91 -5.08 9.60 8.62
N LEU A 92 -5.32 8.27 8.64
CA LEU A 92 -5.75 7.48 7.48
C LEU A 92 -6.88 6.52 7.87
N PRO A 93 -8.09 7.03 8.16
CA PRO A 93 -9.20 6.24 8.70
C PRO A 93 -9.86 5.29 7.70
N TRP A 94 -9.46 5.28 6.42
CA TRP A 94 -10.09 4.44 5.39
C TRP A 94 -9.09 3.44 4.79
N SER A 95 -9.43 2.16 4.76
CA SER A 95 -8.66 1.09 4.12
C SER A 95 -9.38 0.65 2.86
N VAL A 96 -8.67 0.66 1.74
CA VAL A 96 -9.11 -0.01 0.51
C VAL A 96 -8.42 -1.37 0.45
N HIS A 97 -9.22 -2.42 0.48
CA HIS A 97 -8.84 -3.81 0.28
C HIS A 97 -9.05 -4.16 -1.18
N ALA A 98 -7.97 -4.41 -1.91
CA ALA A 98 -8.02 -4.72 -3.34
C ALA A 98 -7.57 -6.16 -3.57
N LEU A 99 -8.52 -7.04 -3.84
CA LEU A 99 -8.30 -8.45 -4.12
C LEU A 99 -8.06 -8.68 -5.61
N LYS A 100 -7.01 -9.44 -5.94
CA LYS A 100 -6.71 -9.86 -7.31
C LYS A 100 -6.21 -11.30 -7.35
N SER A 101 -6.76 -12.07 -8.29
CA SER A 101 -6.25 -13.41 -8.59
C SER A 101 -5.05 -13.29 -9.54
N MET A 102 -3.89 -13.77 -9.12
CA MET A 102 -2.63 -13.64 -9.88
C MET A 102 -1.62 -14.75 -9.56
N SER A 103 -0.63 -14.93 -10.43
CA SER A 103 0.50 -15.83 -10.14
C SER A 103 1.33 -15.26 -8.98
N LEU A 104 1.60 -16.09 -7.97
CA LEU A 104 2.41 -15.72 -6.82
C LEU A 104 3.91 -15.80 -7.15
N ASN A 105 4.38 -14.81 -7.88
CA ASN A 105 5.80 -14.61 -8.13
C ASN A 105 6.24 -13.20 -7.72
N VAL A 106 7.53 -13.07 -7.36
CA VAL A 106 8.10 -11.82 -6.82
C VAL A 106 7.93 -10.66 -7.78
N HIS A 107 8.04 -10.90 -9.09
CA HIS A 107 7.89 -9.84 -10.09
C HIS A 107 6.46 -9.30 -10.14
N ALA A 108 5.47 -10.19 -10.21
CA ALA A 108 4.07 -9.81 -10.31
C ALA A 108 3.60 -9.08 -9.05
N VAL A 109 3.95 -9.59 -7.86
CA VAL A 109 3.61 -8.91 -6.59
C VAL A 109 4.30 -7.55 -6.50
N ARG A 110 5.58 -7.44 -6.88
CA ARG A 110 6.29 -6.14 -6.87
C ARG A 110 5.70 -5.13 -7.83
N GLU A 111 5.23 -5.56 -8.99
CA GLU A 111 4.57 -4.70 -9.96
C GLU A 111 3.28 -4.11 -9.37
N VAL A 112 2.43 -4.96 -8.78
CA VAL A 112 1.20 -4.49 -8.13
C VAL A 112 1.50 -3.63 -6.90
N SER A 113 2.42 -4.03 -6.03
CA SER A 113 2.87 -3.22 -4.88
C SER A 113 3.40 -1.83 -5.32
N THR A 114 4.12 -1.76 -6.44
CA THR A 114 4.61 -0.50 -7.00
C THR A 114 3.46 0.37 -7.51
N ARG A 115 2.48 -0.24 -8.20
CA ARG A 115 1.26 0.44 -8.64
C ARG A 115 0.46 1.00 -7.47
N MET A 116 0.20 0.18 -6.44
CA MET A 116 -0.53 0.59 -5.23
C MET A 116 0.17 1.73 -4.50
N ARG A 117 1.51 1.65 -4.38
CA ARG A 117 2.31 2.73 -3.77
C ARG A 117 2.24 4.03 -4.56
N GLY A 118 2.26 3.95 -5.89
CA GLY A 118 2.07 5.12 -6.76
C GLY A 118 0.70 5.75 -6.54
N LEU A 119 -0.35 4.93 -6.55
CA LEU A 119 -1.73 5.38 -6.33
C LEU A 119 -1.92 6.02 -4.94
N ALA A 120 -1.36 5.41 -3.90
CA ALA A 120 -1.37 5.96 -2.55
C ALA A 120 -0.62 7.31 -2.48
N ALA A 121 0.54 7.43 -3.13
CA ALA A 121 1.31 8.67 -3.13
C ALA A 121 0.58 9.82 -3.85
N GLU A 122 -0.15 9.53 -4.93
CA GLU A 122 -0.97 10.51 -5.66
C GLU A 122 -2.13 11.05 -4.83
N THR A 123 -2.71 10.20 -3.97
CA THR A 123 -3.92 10.51 -3.21
C THR A 123 -3.67 10.90 -1.76
N GLY A 124 -2.41 10.97 -1.33
CA GLY A 124 -2.02 11.27 0.06
C GLY A 124 -2.21 10.11 1.03
N GLY A 125 -2.39 8.89 0.51
CA GLY A 125 -2.49 7.65 1.27
C GLY A 125 -1.17 6.96 1.59
N ARG A 126 -1.28 5.76 2.15
CA ARG A 126 -0.17 4.85 2.44
C ARG A 126 -0.53 3.43 2.01
N TYR A 127 0.40 2.78 1.31
CA TYR A 127 0.32 1.35 1.06
C TYR A 127 0.80 0.59 2.30
N ASP A 128 -0.05 -0.24 2.88
CA ASP A 128 0.22 -0.97 4.13
C ASP A 128 0.74 -2.40 3.88
N GLY A 129 0.68 -2.86 2.63
CA GLY A 129 1.21 -4.16 2.22
C GLY A 129 0.15 -5.04 1.56
N TRP A 130 0.44 -6.33 1.52
CA TRP A 130 -0.46 -7.34 0.97
C TRP A 130 -0.46 -8.58 1.85
N ALA A 131 -1.52 -9.37 1.72
CA ALA A 131 -1.62 -10.69 2.32
C ALA A 131 -2.13 -11.68 1.27
N PRO A 132 -1.85 -12.98 1.44
CA PRO A 132 -2.65 -14.00 0.77
C PRO A 132 -4.12 -13.72 1.08
N GLY A 133 -4.94 -13.62 0.04
CA GLY A 133 -6.37 -13.41 0.20
C GLY A 133 -6.98 -14.52 1.04
N PRO A 134 -8.22 -14.32 1.55
CA PRO A 134 -8.96 -15.41 2.16
C PRO A 134 -9.09 -16.49 1.08
N GLY A 135 -8.25 -17.52 1.16
CA GLY A 135 -8.15 -18.52 0.11
C GLY A 135 -9.55 -19.00 -0.25
N LYS A 136 -9.82 -19.16 -1.55
CA LYS A 136 -11.09 -19.70 -2.02
C LYS A 136 -11.49 -20.87 -1.10
N PRO A 137 -12.66 -20.83 -0.44
CA PRO A 137 -13.06 -21.96 0.38
C PRO A 137 -13.03 -23.19 -0.51
N ILE A 138 -12.20 -24.15 -0.11
CA ILE A 138 -12.20 -25.51 -0.65
C ILE A 138 -13.58 -26.08 -0.30
N GLY A 139 -14.50 -25.93 -1.25
CA GLY A 139 -15.78 -26.64 -1.26
C GLY A 139 -15.58 -28.11 -1.61
#